data_AF-A0AAN8M1W3-F1
#
_entry.id   AF-A0AAN8M1W3-F1
#
_cell.length_a   1.000
_cell.length_b   1.000
_cell.length_c   1.000
_cell.angle_alpha   90.00
_cell.angle_beta   90.00
_cell.angle_gamma   90.00
#
_symmetry.space_group_name_H-M   'P 1'
#
loop_
_entity.id
_entity.type
_entity.pdbx_description
1 polymer ?
#
loop_
_entity_poly.entity_id
_entity_poly.type
_entity_poly.pdbx_seq_one_letter_code
_entity_poly.pdbx_strand_id
1 'polypeptide(L)'
;MNLQEGDSGLYHAVVSGEENTDVAKYQISVHERVEPPVLTVNSVSTKSDPCNATVTCRGQNTSVTSSCNNSTCSQVGGESRGAETSTVPLLSVYVAGGSIICNHSNQVSWANDTKEIETICVSKSADHNYAVTVVIIIIIFIIFTLVGCALFYCRKPNKGGKREINTDYATVGTPDNSQAGGEEQMSPGPGPASPSIYSEVGDPHLQSVNRPTMGGDPHP
;
A
#
# COMPACT_ATOMS: atom_id res chain seq x y z
N MET A 1 25.97 22.77 -22.20
CA MET A 1 26.91 22.47 -21.10
C MET A 1 26.09 21.93 -19.95
N ASN A 2 26.60 20.94 -19.21
CA ASN A 2 25.95 20.38 -18.03
C ASN A 2 26.94 20.49 -16.87
N LEU A 3 26.52 21.05 -15.74
CA LEU A 3 27.37 21.18 -14.56
C LEU A 3 27.54 19.83 -13.88
N GLN A 4 28.73 19.60 -13.33
CA GLN A 4 29.09 18.40 -12.56
C GLN A 4 29.63 18.82 -11.19
N GLU A 5 29.65 17.91 -10.21
CA GLU A 5 30.17 18.21 -8.86
C GLU A 5 31.64 18.69 -8.89
N GLY A 6 32.43 18.22 -9.88
CA GLY A 6 33.79 18.68 -10.16
C GLY A 6 33.91 20.11 -10.72
N ASP A 7 32.82 20.78 -11.09
CA ASP A 7 32.77 22.23 -11.38
C ASP A 7 32.61 23.06 -10.09
N SER A 8 32.74 22.46 -8.90
CA SER A 8 32.80 23.17 -7.62
C SER A 8 34.19 23.75 -7.39
N GLY A 9 34.29 25.04 -7.04
CA GLY A 9 35.58 25.69 -6.86
C GLY A 9 35.51 27.19 -6.62
N LEU A 10 36.68 27.82 -6.50
CA LEU A 10 36.82 29.27 -6.42
C LEU A 10 36.98 29.86 -7.83
N TYR A 11 35.95 30.55 -8.31
CA TYR A 11 35.92 31.21 -9.61
C TYR A 11 36.31 32.67 -9.48
N HIS A 12 37.18 33.13 -10.38
CA HIS A 12 37.63 34.52 -10.45
C HIS A 12 36.96 35.22 -11.64
N ALA A 13 36.32 36.35 -11.40
CA ALA A 13 35.93 37.27 -12.46
C ALA A 13 37.10 38.21 -12.73
N VAL A 14 37.62 38.17 -13.96
CA VAL A 14 38.80 38.92 -14.38
C VAL A 14 38.41 39.97 -15.42
N VAL A 15 38.89 41.20 -15.27
CA VAL A 15 38.86 42.22 -16.32
C VAL A 15 40.23 42.25 -17.00
N SER A 16 40.23 42.07 -18.31
CA SER A 16 41.43 42.17 -19.14
C SER A 16 41.69 43.61 -19.59
N GLY A 17 42.93 44.07 -19.38
CA GLY A 17 43.46 45.33 -19.85
C GLY A 17 44.95 45.19 -20.18
N GLU A 18 45.75 46.20 -19.84
CA GLU A 18 47.22 46.12 -19.91
C GLU A 18 47.79 45.10 -18.88
N GLU A 19 47.13 44.99 -17.73
CA GLU A 19 47.27 43.89 -16.78
C GLU A 19 45.88 43.24 -16.56
N ASN A 20 45.84 41.92 -16.34
CA ASN A 20 44.60 41.19 -16.00
C ASN A 20 44.32 41.37 -14.49
N THR A 21 43.13 41.85 -14.13
CA THR A 21 42.78 42.15 -12.74
C THR A 21 41.58 41.34 -12.24
N ASP A 22 41.74 40.68 -11.08
CA ASP A 22 40.63 40.06 -10.34
C ASP A 22 39.67 41.14 -9.84
N VAL A 23 38.43 41.19 -10.33
CA VAL A 23 37.40 42.15 -9.88
C VAL A 23 36.37 41.53 -8.92
N ALA A 24 36.19 40.21 -8.94
CA ALA A 24 35.38 39.49 -7.95
C ALA A 24 35.82 38.02 -7.84
N LYS A 25 35.50 37.39 -6.70
CA LYS A 25 35.75 35.96 -6.45
C LYS A 25 34.49 35.29 -5.91
N TYR A 26 34.16 34.13 -6.45
CA TYR A 26 32.93 33.39 -6.15
C TYR A 26 33.28 31.96 -5.78
N GLN A 27 32.93 31.52 -4.57
CA GLN A 27 32.96 30.10 -4.23
C GLN A 27 31.68 29.46 -4.77
N ILE A 28 31.80 28.56 -5.75
CA ILE A 28 30.70 27.82 -6.34
C ILE A 28 30.71 26.38 -5.79
N SER A 29 29.53 25.89 -5.42
CA SER A 29 29.31 24.51 -4.97
C SER A 29 28.17 23.86 -5.78
N VAL A 30 28.55 22.95 -6.68
CA VAL A 30 27.60 22.16 -7.47
C VAL A 30 27.22 20.92 -6.66
N HIS A 31 25.93 20.69 -6.48
CA HIS A 31 25.37 19.52 -5.79
C HIS A 31 24.49 18.74 -6.76
N GLU A 32 24.50 17.41 -6.67
CA GLU A 32 23.53 16.57 -7.38
C GLU A 32 22.09 16.82 -6.86
N ARG A 33 21.08 16.56 -7.70
CA ARG A 33 19.68 16.59 -7.27
C ARG A 33 19.40 15.40 -6.35
N VAL A 34 18.78 15.64 -5.19
CA VAL A 34 18.35 14.54 -4.33
C VAL A 34 17.29 13.68 -5.02
N GLU A 35 17.50 12.36 -5.00
CA GLU A 35 16.45 11.39 -5.32
C GLU A 35 15.39 11.35 -4.19
N PRO A 36 14.12 11.03 -4.53
CA PRO A 36 13.09 10.74 -3.54
C PRO A 36 13.54 9.65 -2.56
N PRO A 37 13.44 9.86 -1.24
CA PRO A 37 13.74 8.82 -0.27
C PRO A 37 12.61 7.79 -0.24
N VAL A 38 12.86 6.65 0.41
CA VAL A 38 11.88 5.58 0.62
C VAL A 38 11.53 5.49 2.10
N LEU A 39 10.25 5.67 2.45
CA LEU A 39 9.71 5.45 3.78
C LEU A 39 9.21 4.01 3.91
N THR A 40 9.77 3.25 4.83
CA THR A 40 9.39 1.85 5.13
C THR A 40 8.77 1.78 6.52
N VAL A 41 7.67 1.02 6.67
CA VAL A 41 7.07 0.71 7.97
C VAL A 41 7.59 -0.64 8.44
N ASN A 42 8.36 -0.66 9.53
CA ASN A 42 9.02 -1.85 10.05
C ASN A 42 8.12 -2.61 11.02
N SER A 43 7.40 -1.89 11.89
CA SER A 43 6.46 -2.45 12.86
C SER A 43 5.39 -1.43 13.25
N VAL A 44 4.24 -1.92 13.73
CA VAL A 44 3.14 -1.09 14.26
C VAL A 44 2.61 -1.74 15.53
N SER A 45 2.49 -0.96 16.60
CA SER A 45 1.82 -1.31 17.85
C SER A 45 0.45 -0.64 17.89
N THR A 46 -0.58 -1.41 17.56
CA THR A 46 -1.99 -1.00 17.56
C THR A 46 -2.75 -1.44 18.83
N LYS A 47 -2.07 -2.12 19.77
CA LYS A 47 -2.69 -2.73 20.98
C LYS A 47 -2.94 -1.75 22.12
N SER A 48 -2.60 -0.49 21.93
CA SER A 48 -2.71 0.59 22.91
C SER A 48 -2.84 1.90 22.15
N ASP A 49 -3.75 2.78 22.57
CA ASP A 49 -3.68 4.17 22.16
C ASP A 49 -2.52 4.87 22.90
N PRO A 50 -1.68 5.69 22.22
CA PRO A 50 -1.71 5.98 20.79
C PRO A 50 -1.06 4.86 19.94
N CYS A 51 -1.50 4.75 18.68
CA CYS A 51 -0.79 3.96 17.67
C CYS A 51 0.67 4.43 17.57
N ASN A 52 1.60 3.47 17.67
CA ASN A 52 3.04 3.72 17.51
C ASN A 52 3.58 2.86 16.37
N ALA A 53 4.29 3.46 15.41
CA ALA A 53 4.90 2.78 14.27
C ALA A 53 6.41 3.05 14.23
N THR A 54 7.21 1.98 14.15
CA THR A 54 8.64 2.11 13.84
C THR A 54 8.81 2.15 12.32
N VAL A 55 9.42 3.20 11.83
CA VAL A 55 9.66 3.43 10.39
C VAL A 55 11.15 3.61 10.11
N THR A 56 11.58 3.27 8.90
CA THR A 56 12.89 3.65 8.36
C THR A 56 12.71 4.50 7.12
N CYS A 57 13.22 5.73 7.18
CA CYS A 57 13.38 6.63 6.05
C CYS A 57 14.78 6.37 5.45
N ARG A 58 14.86 6.12 4.14
CA ARG A 58 16.12 5.84 3.43
C ARG A 58 16.31 6.80 2.25
N GLY A 59 17.31 7.65 2.33
CA GLY A 59 17.82 8.41 1.17
C GLY A 59 18.86 7.60 0.38
N GLN A 60 19.58 8.27 -0.50
CA GLN A 60 20.65 7.68 -1.33
C GLN A 60 21.74 7.01 -0.46
N ASN A 61 22.40 7.83 0.37
CA ASN A 61 23.61 7.47 1.12
C ASN A 61 23.37 7.38 2.64
N THR A 62 22.17 7.69 3.12
CA THR A 62 21.82 7.77 4.55
C THR A 62 20.47 7.13 4.83
N SER A 63 20.26 6.69 6.08
CA SER A 63 18.98 6.14 6.54
C SER A 63 18.74 6.49 8.01
N VAL A 64 17.51 6.89 8.34
CA VAL A 64 17.08 7.25 9.68
C VAL A 64 15.90 6.37 10.08
N THR A 65 16.06 5.60 11.17
CA THR A 65 14.96 4.85 11.79
C THR A 65 14.35 5.69 12.90
N SER A 66 13.02 5.76 12.96
CA SER A 66 12.27 6.55 13.94
C SER A 66 11.06 5.79 14.48
N SER A 67 10.68 6.10 15.71
CA SER A 67 9.40 5.71 16.32
C SER A 67 8.44 6.89 16.19
N CYS A 68 7.33 6.69 15.49
CA CYS A 68 6.34 7.73 15.21
C CYS A 68 4.99 7.38 15.83
N ASN A 69 4.23 8.40 16.23
CA ASN A 69 2.83 8.30 16.65
C ASN A 69 1.99 9.33 15.86
N ASN A 70 0.71 9.50 16.20
CA ASN A 70 -0.20 10.45 15.54
C ASN A 70 0.22 11.94 15.57
N SER A 71 1.32 12.30 16.27
CA SER A 71 1.73 13.70 16.51
C SER A 71 3.22 13.99 16.31
N THR A 72 4.10 12.98 16.48
CA THR A 72 5.56 13.17 16.57
C THR A 72 6.31 11.94 16.06
N CYS A 73 7.57 12.13 15.67
CA CYS A 73 8.55 11.09 15.44
C CYS A 73 9.80 11.35 16.29
N SER A 74 10.46 10.29 16.78
CA SER A 74 11.75 10.37 17.47
C SER A 74 12.72 9.32 16.91
N GLN A 75 14.00 9.70 16.74
CA GLN A 75 15.02 8.81 16.18
C GLN A 75 15.27 7.61 17.12
N VAL A 76 15.30 6.39 16.56
CA VAL A 76 15.59 5.15 17.30
C VAL A 76 17.03 4.76 17.04
N GLY A 77 17.88 4.94 18.05
CA GLY A 77 19.33 4.78 17.96
C GLY A 77 20.02 6.13 17.73
N GLY A 78 20.96 6.47 18.62
CA GLY A 78 21.60 7.78 18.64
C GLY A 78 22.75 7.91 17.65
N GLU A 79 22.44 8.12 16.36
CA GLU A 79 23.42 8.67 15.42
C GLU A 79 22.78 9.73 14.51
N SER A 80 22.72 10.96 15.02
CA SER A 80 22.29 12.15 14.27
C SER A 80 23.43 12.63 13.37
N ARG A 81 23.66 11.94 12.25
CA ARG A 81 24.63 12.36 11.21
C ARG A 81 24.07 13.52 10.38
N GLY A 82 24.03 14.68 11.01
CA GLY A 82 23.46 15.91 10.46
C GLY A 82 23.74 17.11 11.38
N ALA A 83 25.02 17.39 11.64
CA ALA A 83 25.40 18.68 12.21
C ALA A 83 25.13 19.78 11.17
N GLU A 84 24.64 20.94 11.61
CA GLU A 84 24.14 22.04 10.75
C GLU A 84 25.20 22.68 9.83
N THR A 85 26.46 22.25 9.96
CA THR A 85 27.62 22.69 9.16
C THR A 85 28.08 21.66 8.12
N SER A 86 27.35 20.55 7.93
CA SER A 86 27.77 19.45 7.04
C SER A 86 27.20 19.56 5.63
N THR A 87 28.03 19.28 4.61
CA THR A 87 27.61 19.14 3.20
C THR A 87 26.79 17.87 2.93
N VAL A 88 26.63 17.00 3.93
CA VAL A 88 25.85 15.76 3.83
C VAL A 88 24.35 16.07 3.67
N PRO A 89 23.64 15.47 2.71
CA PRO A 89 22.19 15.62 2.58
C PRO A 89 21.45 15.26 3.88
N LEU A 90 20.62 16.20 4.35
CA LEU A 90 19.84 16.04 5.56
C LEU A 90 18.65 15.12 5.29
N LEU A 91 18.53 14.06 6.09
CA LEU A 91 17.43 13.10 6.05
C LEU A 91 16.62 13.21 7.34
N SER A 92 15.33 13.48 7.21
CA SER A 92 14.45 13.92 8.31
C SER A 92 13.15 13.14 8.32
N VAL A 93 12.63 12.83 9.52
CA VAL A 93 11.37 12.09 9.70
C VAL A 93 10.52 12.84 10.73
N TYR A 94 9.31 13.23 10.33
CA TYR A 94 8.39 14.00 11.18
C TYR A 94 6.92 13.71 10.83
N VAL A 95 6.00 14.26 11.61
CA VAL A 95 4.55 14.15 11.38
C VAL A 95 4.00 15.51 10.96
N ALA A 96 3.23 15.53 9.87
CA ALA A 96 2.44 16.69 9.45
C ALA A 96 1.22 16.23 8.66
N GLY A 97 0.09 16.96 8.74
CA GLY A 97 -1.11 16.67 7.95
C GLY A 97 -1.67 15.25 8.12
N GLY A 98 -1.58 14.66 9.31
CA GLY A 98 -2.02 13.28 9.56
C GLY A 98 -1.11 12.18 8.96
N SER A 99 0.05 12.56 8.43
CA SER A 99 1.00 11.63 7.77
C SER A 99 2.38 11.67 8.40
N ILE A 100 3.10 10.55 8.31
CA ILE A 100 4.55 10.50 8.53
C ILE A 100 5.22 10.92 7.23
N ILE A 101 6.10 11.93 7.30
CA ILE A 101 6.87 12.46 6.17
C ILE A 101 8.35 12.11 6.37
N CYS A 102 8.94 11.51 5.34
CA CYS A 102 10.35 11.22 5.18
C CYS A 102 10.91 12.19 4.14
N ASN A 103 11.64 13.22 4.57
CA ASN A 103 12.15 14.28 3.70
C ASN A 103 13.68 14.26 3.61
N HIS A 104 14.19 14.29 2.38
CA HIS A 104 15.59 14.26 2.01
C HIS A 104 15.93 15.56 1.27
N SER A 105 16.94 16.31 1.72
CA SER A 105 17.25 17.63 1.15
C SER A 105 18.73 18.00 1.23
N ASN A 106 19.20 18.72 0.22
CA ASN A 106 20.51 19.38 0.19
C ASN A 106 20.34 20.88 -0.12
N GLN A 107 21.45 21.60 -0.36
CA GLN A 107 21.44 23.06 -0.55
C GLN A 107 20.65 23.54 -1.79
N VAL A 108 20.36 22.65 -2.76
CA VAL A 108 19.75 23.01 -4.06
C VAL A 108 18.45 22.29 -4.37
N SER A 109 18.09 21.24 -3.60
CA SER A 109 16.96 20.37 -3.92
C SER A 109 16.43 19.61 -2.70
N TRP A 110 15.15 19.25 -2.74
CA TRP A 110 14.47 18.44 -1.73
C TRP A 110 13.51 17.45 -2.41
N ALA A 111 13.26 16.33 -1.76
CA ALA A 111 12.26 15.33 -2.16
C ALA A 111 11.78 14.54 -0.93
N ASN A 112 10.56 13.99 -0.97
CA ASN A 112 9.99 13.24 0.14
C ASN A 112 9.20 11.99 -0.28
N ASP A 113 8.99 11.09 0.67
CA ASP A 113 7.96 10.03 0.66
C ASP A 113 7.11 10.20 1.93
N THR A 114 5.82 9.94 1.82
CA THR A 114 4.80 10.28 2.82
C THR A 114 3.83 9.11 2.96
N LYS A 115 3.44 8.78 4.20
CA LYS A 115 2.42 7.75 4.47
C LYS A 115 1.45 8.20 5.56
N GLU A 116 0.16 8.11 5.23
CA GLU A 116 -0.96 8.47 6.09
C GLU A 116 -1.01 7.56 7.33
N ILE A 117 -1.10 8.15 8.52
CA ILE A 117 -1.06 7.41 9.79
C ILE A 117 -2.27 6.47 9.91
N GLU A 118 -3.44 6.86 9.38
CA GLU A 118 -4.62 5.99 9.36
C GLU A 118 -4.35 4.69 8.60
N THR A 119 -3.73 4.74 7.41
CA THR A 119 -3.39 3.53 6.63
C THR A 119 -2.43 2.61 7.38
N ILE A 120 -1.46 3.18 8.11
CA ILE A 120 -0.48 2.44 8.91
C ILE A 120 -1.14 1.75 10.10
N CYS A 121 -2.03 2.44 10.80
CA CYS A 121 -2.64 1.97 12.04
C CYS A 121 -3.85 1.03 11.81
N VAL A 122 -4.64 1.24 10.75
CA VAL A 122 -5.83 0.41 10.46
C VAL A 122 -5.46 -0.92 9.80
N SER A 123 -4.46 -0.93 8.90
CA SER A 123 -4.13 -2.08 8.04
C SER A 123 -3.72 -3.36 8.77
N LYS A 124 -3.38 -3.31 10.06
CA LYS A 124 -3.06 -4.49 10.90
C LYS A 124 -4.23 -5.06 11.70
N SER A 125 -5.42 -4.45 11.65
CA SER A 125 -6.62 -4.94 12.34
C SER A 125 -7.47 -5.90 11.51
N ALA A 126 -7.40 -5.82 10.18
CA ALA A 126 -8.31 -6.52 9.27
C ALA A 126 -8.19 -8.05 9.36
N ASP A 127 -6.96 -8.58 9.40
CA ASP A 127 -6.67 -10.01 9.38
C ASP A 127 -7.34 -10.78 10.55
N HIS A 128 -7.32 -10.19 11.76
CA HIS A 128 -7.95 -10.80 12.93
C HIS A 128 -9.48 -10.77 12.82
N ASN A 129 -10.06 -9.67 12.36
CA ASN A 129 -11.50 -9.55 12.18
C ASN A 129 -12.03 -10.51 11.11
N TYR A 130 -11.31 -10.71 10.01
CA TYR A 130 -11.66 -11.71 8.99
C TYR A 130 -11.62 -13.14 9.56
N ALA A 131 -10.52 -13.53 10.21
CA ALA A 131 -10.37 -14.86 10.79
C ALA A 131 -11.45 -15.17 11.84
N VAL A 132 -11.74 -14.23 12.75
CA VAL A 132 -12.81 -14.37 13.76
C VAL A 132 -14.18 -14.47 13.11
N THR A 133 -14.47 -13.68 12.08
CA THR A 133 -15.75 -13.72 11.35
C THR A 133 -15.95 -15.07 10.65
N VAL A 134 -14.92 -15.61 10.00
CA VAL A 134 -14.98 -16.94 9.36
C VAL A 134 -15.22 -18.04 10.39
N VAL A 135 -14.56 -18.00 11.55
CA VAL A 135 -14.79 -18.97 12.65
C VAL A 135 -16.22 -18.89 13.19
N ILE A 136 -16.77 -17.69 13.37
CA ILE A 136 -18.17 -17.49 13.80
C ILE A 136 -19.15 -18.08 12.77
N ILE A 137 -18.92 -17.84 11.47
CA ILE A 137 -19.75 -18.41 10.39
C ILE A 137 -19.71 -19.95 10.41
N ILE A 138 -18.54 -20.56 10.59
CA ILE A 138 -18.40 -22.02 10.70
C ILE A 138 -19.17 -22.58 11.91
N ILE A 139 -19.08 -21.93 13.08
CA ILE A 139 -19.83 -22.32 14.28
C ILE A 139 -21.34 -22.25 14.03
N ILE A 140 -21.82 -21.20 13.36
CA ILE A 140 -23.24 -21.04 13.00
C ILE A 140 -23.72 -22.18 12.09
N PHE A 141 -22.94 -22.57 11.07
CA PHE A 141 -23.28 -23.71 10.21
C PHE A 141 -23.30 -25.05 10.97
N ILE A 142 -22.38 -25.26 11.92
CA ILE A 142 -22.37 -26.46 12.78
C ILE A 142 -23.64 -26.50 13.65
N ILE A 143 -24.07 -25.37 14.23
CA ILE A 143 -25.30 -25.30 15.02
C ILE A 143 -26.53 -25.58 14.15
N PHE A 144 -26.65 -24.97 12.97
CA PHE A 144 -27.78 -25.21 12.07
C PHE A 144 -27.85 -26.66 11.57
N THR A 145 -26.72 -27.29 11.25
CA THR A 145 -26.69 -28.70 10.83
C THR A 145 -27.05 -29.65 11.99
N LEU A 146 -26.55 -29.41 13.20
CA LEU A 146 -26.94 -30.19 14.38
C LEU A 146 -28.43 -30.06 14.71
N VAL A 147 -28.99 -28.85 14.68
CA VAL A 147 -30.43 -28.61 14.92
C VAL A 147 -31.29 -29.22 13.80
N GLY A 148 -30.88 -29.07 12.53
CA GLY A 148 -31.57 -29.68 11.39
C GLY A 148 -31.59 -31.20 11.46
N CYS A 149 -30.45 -31.83 11.78
CA CYS A 149 -30.34 -33.26 12.03
C CYS A 149 -31.22 -33.70 13.20
N ALA A 150 -31.17 -33.01 14.34
CA ALA A 150 -32.01 -33.34 15.50
C ALA A 150 -33.50 -33.30 15.15
N LEU A 151 -33.97 -32.23 14.46
CA LEU A 151 -35.34 -32.13 13.99
C LEU A 151 -35.72 -33.24 12.98
N PHE A 152 -34.79 -33.66 12.12
CA PHE A 152 -35.02 -34.76 11.17
C PHE A 152 -35.12 -36.12 11.89
N TYR A 153 -34.22 -36.42 12.83
CA TYR A 153 -34.27 -37.66 13.61
C TYR A 153 -35.50 -37.72 14.53
N CYS A 154 -35.87 -36.61 15.19
CA CYS A 154 -37.11 -36.51 15.98
C CYS A 154 -38.39 -36.60 15.15
N ARG A 155 -38.33 -36.41 13.81
CA ARG A 155 -39.46 -36.60 12.90
C ARG A 155 -39.61 -38.03 12.35
N LYS A 156 -38.72 -38.96 12.68
CA LYS A 156 -38.84 -40.37 12.26
C LYS A 156 -39.79 -41.13 13.21
N PRO A 157 -41.01 -41.51 12.79
CA PRO A 157 -41.96 -42.16 13.67
C PRO A 157 -41.47 -43.56 14.09
N ASN A 158 -41.59 -43.85 15.39
CA ASN A 158 -41.07 -45.08 16.00
C ASN A 158 -41.94 -46.30 15.66
N LYS A 159 -41.64 -47.01 14.56
CA LYS A 159 -42.33 -48.24 14.16
C LYS A 159 -41.85 -49.46 14.97
N GLY A 160 -42.37 -49.61 16.19
CA GLY A 160 -42.28 -50.85 16.96
C GLY A 160 -43.60 -51.64 16.90
N GLY A 161 -43.57 -52.94 16.57
CA GLY A 161 -44.77 -53.79 16.56
C GLY A 161 -44.56 -55.20 16.00
N LYS A 162 -45.38 -56.15 16.44
CA LYS A 162 -45.42 -57.58 16.05
C LYS A 162 -46.87 -58.09 16.16
N ARG A 163 -47.29 -59.20 15.53
CA ARG A 163 -46.55 -60.15 14.65
C ARG A 163 -47.30 -60.23 13.29
N GLU A 164 -47.77 -61.31 12.66
CA GLU A 164 -47.68 -62.77 12.88
C GLU A 164 -47.43 -63.50 11.54
N ILE A 165 -48.16 -64.58 11.21
CA ILE A 165 -47.83 -65.54 10.13
C ILE A 165 -49.10 -65.94 9.35
N ASN A 166 -49.05 -65.86 8.02
CA ASN A 166 -49.46 -66.95 7.10
C ASN A 166 -48.90 -66.63 5.69
N THR A 167 -47.97 -67.40 5.12
CA THR A 167 -48.13 -68.73 4.48
C THR A 167 -48.96 -68.67 3.19
N ASP A 168 -48.28 -68.53 2.05
CA ASP A 168 -48.63 -69.25 0.82
C ASP A 168 -47.36 -69.44 -0.05
N TYR A 169 -47.39 -70.33 -1.06
CA TYR A 169 -46.19 -70.83 -1.76
C TYR A 169 -46.24 -70.67 -3.28
N ALA A 170 -45.14 -70.20 -3.89
CA ALA A 170 -44.93 -70.23 -5.34
C ALA A 170 -43.44 -70.27 -5.73
N THR A 171 -42.96 -71.49 -6.00
CA THR A 171 -41.89 -71.91 -6.92
C THR A 171 -40.94 -70.86 -7.54
N VAL A 172 -39.66 -70.95 -7.12
CA VAL A 172 -38.40 -70.93 -7.90
C VAL A 172 -38.33 -70.08 -9.19
N GLY A 173 -37.38 -69.13 -9.22
CA GLY A 173 -36.87 -68.53 -10.45
C GLY A 173 -35.65 -67.63 -10.24
N THR A 174 -34.45 -68.13 -10.55
CA THR A 174 -33.17 -67.38 -10.58
C THR A 174 -32.14 -68.11 -11.47
N PRO A 175 -31.13 -67.42 -12.06
CA PRO A 175 -30.96 -65.97 -12.19
C PRO A 175 -30.59 -65.47 -13.62
N ASP A 176 -30.41 -64.15 -13.70
CA ASP A 176 -29.37 -63.43 -14.48
C ASP A 176 -29.72 -62.81 -15.85
N ASN A 177 -28.83 -61.90 -16.27
CA ASN A 177 -29.06 -60.71 -17.08
C ASN A 177 -29.07 -60.92 -18.61
N SER A 178 -29.74 -60.00 -19.31
CA SER A 178 -29.45 -59.65 -20.71
C SER A 178 -29.92 -58.23 -21.10
N GLN A 179 -29.04 -57.25 -20.83
CA GLN A 179 -28.56 -56.21 -21.76
C GLN A 179 -29.50 -55.15 -22.42
N ALA A 180 -28.92 -53.95 -22.59
CA ALA A 180 -29.14 -52.92 -23.65
C ALA A 180 -30.02 -51.67 -23.38
N GLY A 181 -29.57 -50.53 -23.94
CA GLY A 181 -30.16 -49.17 -23.84
C GLY A 181 -29.73 -48.41 -22.58
N GLY A 182 -29.18 -47.19 -22.60
CA GLY A 182 -29.04 -46.16 -23.66
C GLY A 182 -29.93 -44.95 -23.34
N GLU A 183 -29.52 -43.67 -23.47
CA GLU A 183 -28.27 -43.03 -23.90
C GLU A 183 -28.16 -41.65 -23.22
N GLU A 184 -26.97 -41.02 -23.12
CA GLU A 184 -26.83 -39.56 -23.40
C GLU A 184 -25.36 -39.07 -23.46
N GLN A 185 -25.05 -38.29 -24.50
CA GLN A 185 -23.81 -37.53 -24.76
C GLN A 185 -24.09 -36.60 -25.98
N MET A 186 -23.44 -35.46 -26.27
CA MET A 186 -22.16 -34.89 -25.84
C MET A 186 -22.01 -33.40 -26.28
N SER A 187 -21.52 -32.50 -25.39
CA SER A 187 -20.79 -31.24 -25.74
C SER A 187 -21.54 -30.10 -26.50
N PRO A 188 -20.91 -28.94 -26.86
CA PRO A 188 -19.49 -28.52 -26.70
C PRO A 188 -19.21 -27.14 -26.04
N GLY A 189 -17.94 -26.90 -25.69
CA GLY A 189 -17.32 -25.54 -25.59
C GLY A 189 -16.83 -25.03 -26.97
N PRO A 190 -16.07 -23.92 -27.11
CA PRO A 190 -14.80 -23.68 -26.36
C PRO A 190 -14.44 -22.19 -26.12
N GLY A 191 -13.21 -21.91 -25.64
CA GLY A 191 -12.50 -20.62 -25.91
C GLY A 191 -11.86 -19.89 -24.71
N PRO A 192 -10.59 -19.45 -24.80
CA PRO A 192 -9.92 -18.61 -23.79
C PRO A 192 -9.72 -17.13 -24.21
N ALA A 193 -9.52 -16.23 -23.24
CA ALA A 193 -9.07 -14.85 -23.47
C ALA A 193 -8.24 -14.29 -22.28
N SER A 194 -7.41 -13.29 -22.57
CA SER A 194 -6.39 -12.70 -21.67
C SER A 194 -6.87 -11.38 -21.02
N PRO A 195 -6.14 -10.74 -20.07
CA PRO A 195 -6.70 -9.66 -19.25
C PRO A 195 -6.71 -8.29 -19.95
N SER A 196 -7.72 -7.48 -19.62
CA SER A 196 -7.86 -6.09 -20.09
C SER A 196 -7.24 -5.09 -19.12
N ILE A 197 -6.13 -4.46 -19.54
CA ILE A 197 -5.66 -3.20 -18.95
C ILE A 197 -6.58 -2.07 -19.44
N TYR A 198 -6.86 -1.08 -18.59
CA TYR A 198 -7.38 0.22 -19.02
C TYR A 198 -6.40 1.33 -18.62
N SER A 199 -6.37 2.39 -19.42
CA SER A 199 -5.61 3.62 -19.20
C SER A 199 -6.48 4.79 -19.63
N GLU A 200 -6.49 5.87 -18.85
CA GLU A 200 -7.36 7.02 -19.11
C GLU A 200 -6.55 8.29 -19.39
N VAL A 201 -6.82 8.88 -20.55
CA VAL A 201 -6.35 10.19 -21.03
C VAL A 201 -7.49 10.74 -21.89
N GLY A 202 -8.01 11.95 -21.70
CA GLY A 202 -7.68 12.99 -20.73
C GLY A 202 -8.03 14.36 -21.31
N ASP A 203 -8.83 15.17 -20.61
CA ASP A 203 -9.41 16.40 -21.18
C ASP A 203 -8.56 17.67 -20.97
N PRO A 204 -8.48 18.58 -21.96
CA PRO A 204 -7.59 19.74 -21.90
C PRO A 204 -8.21 21.00 -21.28
N HIS A 205 -7.50 21.53 -20.28
CA HIS A 205 -7.09 22.94 -20.18
C HIS A 205 -8.15 24.07 -20.12
N LEU A 206 -8.14 24.82 -19.01
CA LEU A 206 -8.50 26.25 -19.02
C LEU A 206 -7.55 27.07 -18.12
N GLN A 207 -6.50 27.65 -18.71
CA GLN A 207 -5.70 28.67 -18.03
C GLN A 207 -6.45 30.01 -18.00
N SER A 208 -6.57 30.62 -16.82
CA SER A 208 -7.02 32.01 -16.70
C SER A 208 -5.92 32.95 -17.19
N VAL A 209 -6.13 33.57 -18.35
CA VAL A 209 -5.23 34.60 -18.89
C VAL A 209 -5.44 35.90 -18.11
N ASN A 210 -4.65 36.09 -17.05
CA ASN A 210 -4.60 37.39 -16.35
C ASN A 210 -3.84 38.42 -17.21
N ARG A 211 -4.61 39.28 -17.86
CA ARG A 211 -4.11 40.44 -18.62
C ARG A 211 -3.54 41.50 -17.66
N PRO A 212 -2.40 42.15 -17.96
CA PRO A 212 -1.92 43.27 -17.14
C PRO A 212 -2.92 44.44 -17.14
N THR A 213 -3.20 44.99 -15.96
CA THR A 213 -3.94 46.25 -15.85
C THR A 213 -3.01 47.40 -16.23
N MET A 214 -3.34 48.12 -17.29
CA MET A 214 -2.56 49.28 -17.75
C MET A 214 -2.86 50.47 -16.83
N GLY A 215 -1.82 51.19 -16.40
CA GLY A 215 -1.98 52.36 -15.52
C GLY A 215 -2.64 53.54 -16.22
N GLY A 216 -3.20 54.45 -15.42
CA GLY A 216 -3.76 55.71 -15.90
C GLY A 216 -3.86 56.74 -14.78
N ASP A 217 -3.00 57.75 -14.84
CA ASP A 217 -3.26 59.06 -14.22
C ASP A 217 -4.44 59.73 -14.95
N PRO A 218 -5.15 60.68 -14.31
CA PRO A 218 -4.84 62.06 -14.68
C PRO A 218 -4.90 63.10 -13.54
N HIS A 219 -4.11 64.16 -13.73
CA HIS A 219 -4.27 65.51 -13.17
C HIS A 219 -5.69 66.09 -13.41
N PRO A 220 -6.18 67.06 -12.61
CA PRO A 220 -5.55 68.39 -12.39
C PRO A 220 -4.66 68.51 -11.16
#